data_AF-A0A3N7IG89-F1
#
_entry.id   AF-A0A3N7IG89-F1
#
_cell.length_a   1.000
_cell.length_b   1.000
_cell.length_c   1.000
_cell.angle_alpha   90.00
_cell.angle_beta   90.00
_cell.angle_gamma   90.00
#
_symmetry.space_group_name_H-M   'P 1'
#
loop_
_entity.id
_entity.type
_entity.pdbx_description
1 polymer ?
#
loop_
_entity_poly.entity_id
_entity_poly.type
_entity_poly.pdbx_seq_one_letter_code
_entity_poly.pdbx_strand_id
1 'polypeptide(L)'
;MADFCSAVDSNGRVVALFACTGHMTDVGGIGFSPEGSDVFCEGVYVPVMKLAEGGRMNETLMRIVKSNCRVPSELEGDMYSLIAANEVAVRRLAEMMDETGLEDLDAVADHIIAA
;
A
#
# COMPACT_ATOMS: atom_id res chain seq x y z
N MET A 1 4.55 5.37 4.73
CA MET A 1 3.40 5.39 3.80
C MET A 1 2.72 4.03 3.83
N ALA A 2 1.43 3.95 3.52
CA ALA A 2 0.72 2.69 3.41
C ALA A 2 0.12 2.54 2.02
N ASP A 3 0.30 1.37 1.42
CA ASP A 3 -0.37 0.96 0.19
C ASP A 3 -1.44 -0.09 0.51
N PHE A 4 -2.59 0.02 -0.13
CA PHE A 4 -3.74 -0.85 0.07
C PHE A 4 -4.17 -1.47 -1.27
N CYS A 5 -4.40 -2.77 -1.28
CA CYS A 5 -4.83 -3.50 -2.48
C CYS A 5 -6.00 -4.44 -2.17
N SER A 6 -7.05 -4.38 -2.97
CA SER A 6 -8.20 -5.29 -2.88
C SER A 6 -7.92 -6.59 -3.63
N ALA A 7 -8.09 -7.73 -2.96
CA ALA A 7 -8.11 -9.04 -3.62
C ALA A 7 -9.53 -9.33 -4.12
N VAL A 8 -9.63 -9.83 -5.36
CA VAL A 8 -10.91 -10.17 -5.99
C VAL A 8 -10.97 -11.64 -6.39
N ASP A 9 -12.14 -12.25 -6.25
CA ASP A 9 -12.40 -13.62 -6.72
C ASP A 9 -12.58 -13.68 -8.25
N SER A 10 -12.79 -14.89 -8.77
CA SER A 10 -13.05 -15.14 -10.19
C SER A 10 -14.35 -14.49 -10.72
N ASN A 11 -15.26 -14.08 -9.83
CA ASN A 11 -16.50 -13.37 -10.15
C ASN A 11 -16.37 -11.85 -10.01
N GLY A 12 -15.18 -11.33 -9.68
CA GLY A 12 -14.91 -9.91 -9.48
C GLY A 12 -15.39 -9.35 -8.13
N ARG A 13 -15.72 -10.20 -7.16
CA ARG A 13 -16.11 -9.79 -5.80
C ARG A 13 -14.86 -9.58 -4.96
N VAL A 14 -14.83 -8.52 -4.17
CA VAL A 14 -13.74 -8.28 -3.22
C VAL A 14 -13.86 -9.26 -2.05
N VAL A 15 -12.81 -10.05 -1.83
CA VAL A 15 -12.77 -11.08 -0.78
C VAL A 15 -11.80 -10.74 0.36
N ALA A 16 -10.84 -9.84 0.11
CA ALA A 16 -9.91 -9.38 1.14
C ALA A 16 -9.32 -8.00 0.80
N LEU A 17 -8.74 -7.36 1.82
CA LEU A 17 -7.93 -6.16 1.70
C LEU A 17 -6.52 -6.45 2.24
N PHE A 18 -5.50 -6.20 1.43
CA PHE A 18 -4.11 -6.20 1.86
C PHE A 18 -3.64 -4.78 2.13
N ALA A 19 -2.82 -4.64 3.17
CA ALA A 19 -2.17 -3.39 3.52
C ALA A 19 -0.68 -3.66 3.75
N CYS A 20 0.17 -2.93 3.02
CA CYS A 20 1.61 -2.92 3.25
C CYS A 20 2.01 -1.53 3.71
N THR A 21 2.61 -1.43 4.90
CA THR A 21 3.09 -0.16 5.46
C THR A 21 4.59 -0.21 5.60
N GLY A 22 5.26 0.78 5.02
CA GLY A 22 6.71 0.94 5.09
C GLY A 22 7.10 2.35 5.53
N HIS A 23 8.25 2.45 6.18
CA HIS A 23 8.91 3.74 6.34
C HIS A 23 9.48 4.14 4.98
N MET A 24 9.26 5.39 4.57
CA MET A 24 9.83 5.90 3.33
C MET A 24 11.17 6.51 3.66
N THR A 25 12.14 6.37 2.75
CA THR A 25 13.49 6.89 2.96
C THR A 25 13.51 8.41 3.20
N ASP A 26 12.70 9.17 2.46
CA ASP A 26 12.52 10.61 2.66
C ASP A 26 11.19 11.08 2.07
N VAL A 27 10.45 11.91 2.81
CA VAL A 27 9.18 12.52 2.36
C VAL A 27 9.24 14.06 2.34
N GLY A 28 10.46 14.62 2.39
CA GLY A 28 10.68 16.05 2.55
C GLY A 28 10.68 16.51 4.01
N GLY A 29 10.08 17.67 4.27
CA GLY A 29 10.01 18.26 5.61
C GLY A 29 11.38 18.64 6.17
N ILE A 30 11.48 18.78 7.48
CA ILE A 30 12.77 19.02 8.18
C ILE A 30 13.60 17.73 8.37
N GLY A 31 13.13 16.60 7.82
CA GLY A 31 13.73 15.29 8.01
C GLY A 31 13.39 14.69 9.38
N PHE A 32 14.21 13.75 9.83
CA PHE A 32 14.04 13.10 11.13
C PHE A 32 14.51 14.02 12.27
N SER A 33 13.68 15.02 12.62
CA SER A 33 13.95 15.98 13.69
C SER A 33 12.70 16.21 14.54
N PRO A 34 12.83 16.35 15.88
CA PRO A 34 11.73 16.73 16.76
C PRO A 34 11.41 18.23 16.73
N GLU A 35 12.11 19.02 15.92
CA GLU A 35 12.01 20.49 15.91
C GLU A 35 10.83 21.02 15.06
N GLY A 36 10.01 20.13 14.50
CA GLY A 36 8.85 20.49 13.70
C GLY A 36 7.80 21.18 14.57
N SER A 37 7.53 22.45 14.29
CA SER A 37 6.55 23.23 15.04
C SER A 37 5.10 22.89 14.69
N ASP A 38 4.88 22.35 13.49
CA ASP A 38 3.59 21.95 12.97
C ASP A 38 3.73 20.86 11.90
N VAL A 39 2.59 20.33 11.44
CA VAL A 39 2.52 19.29 10.42
C VAL A 39 3.11 19.71 9.07
N PHE A 40 3.17 21.01 8.77
CA PHE A 40 3.74 21.49 7.50
C PHE A 40 5.27 21.36 7.48
N CYS A 41 5.89 21.15 8.64
CA CYS A 41 7.31 20.82 8.75
C CYS A 41 7.61 19.34 8.47
N GLU A 42 6.60 18.48 8.37
CA GLU A 42 6.77 17.01 8.30
C GLU A 42 6.85 16.45 6.88
N GLY A 43 6.75 17.31 5.86
CA GLY A 43 6.92 16.93 4.46
C GLY A 43 5.60 16.77 3.71
N VAL A 44 5.62 15.95 2.66
CA VAL A 44 4.46 15.80 1.76
C VAL A 44 3.32 15.07 2.47
N TYR A 45 2.17 15.73 2.57
CA TYR A 45 0.93 15.14 3.04
C TYR A 45 0.08 14.66 1.85
N VAL A 46 -0.12 13.35 1.74
CA VAL A 46 -0.93 12.74 0.69
C VAL A 46 -2.27 12.28 1.28
N PRO A 47 -3.42 12.82 0.85
CA PRO A 47 -4.72 12.34 1.28
C PRO A 47 -4.99 10.92 0.76
N VAL A 48 -5.98 10.22 1.32
CA VAL A 48 -6.37 8.88 0.84
C VAL A 48 -6.82 8.98 -0.63
N MET A 49 -6.01 8.41 -1.52
CA MET A 49 -6.25 8.41 -2.96
C MET A 49 -5.58 7.21 -3.62
N LYS A 50 -5.96 6.93 -4.86
CA LYS A 50 -5.39 5.81 -5.62
C LYS A 50 -3.94 6.11 -6.03
N LEU A 51 -3.05 5.22 -5.64
CA LEU A 51 -1.66 5.19 -6.13
C LEU A 51 -1.58 4.61 -7.55
N ALA A 52 -2.34 3.56 -7.83
CA ALA A 52 -2.49 2.96 -9.15
C ALA A 52 -3.94 2.53 -9.39
N GLU A 53 -4.33 2.45 -10.66
CA GLU A 53 -5.65 1.96 -11.08
C GLU A 53 -5.54 1.16 -12.37
N GLY A 54 -6.11 -0.06 -12.40
CA GLY A 54 -6.06 -0.93 -13.57
C GLY A 54 -4.63 -1.24 -14.04
N GLY A 55 -3.71 -1.43 -13.09
CA GLY A 55 -2.28 -1.67 -13.38
C GLY A 55 -1.52 -0.43 -13.87
N ARG A 56 -2.14 0.76 -13.86
CA ARG A 56 -1.51 2.01 -14.28
C ARG A 56 -1.18 2.89 -13.08
N MET A 57 0.09 3.24 -12.95
CA MET A 57 0.58 4.14 -11.91
C MET A 57 0.01 5.56 -12.08
N ASN A 58 -0.29 6.22 -10.98
CA ASN A 58 -0.61 7.64 -10.96
C ASN A 58 0.69 8.47 -11.07
N GLU A 59 1.12 8.71 -12.31
CA GLU A 59 2.33 9.49 -12.63
C GLU A 59 2.31 10.91 -12.05
N THR A 60 1.13 11.48 -11.86
CA THR A 60 1.01 12.83 -11.27
C THR A 60 1.33 12.79 -9.79
N LEU A 61 0.77 11.82 -9.06
CA LEU A 61 1.09 11.62 -7.64
C LEU A 61 2.57 11.27 -7.46
N MET A 62 3.10 10.36 -8.26
CA MET A 62 4.51 9.97 -8.23
C MET A 62 5.42 11.20 -8.42
N ARG A 63 5.09 12.07 -9.37
CA ARG A 63 5.83 13.33 -9.59
C ARG A 63 5.75 14.27 -8.39
N ILE A 64 4.57 14.46 -7.79
CA ILE A 64 4.39 15.32 -6.62
C ILE A 64 5.26 14.82 -5.46
N VAL A 65 5.19 13.52 -5.15
CA VAL A 65 5.92 12.94 -4.01
C VAL A 65 7.43 13.00 -4.26
N LYS A 66 7.90 12.66 -5.47
CA LYS A 66 9.32 12.75 -5.86
C LYS A 66 9.85 14.19 -5.83
N SER A 67 9.05 15.18 -6.22
CA SER A 67 9.45 16.60 -6.19
C SER A 67 9.61 17.17 -4.78
N ASN A 68 9.04 16.51 -3.77
CA ASN A 68 9.19 16.90 -2.36
C ASN A 68 10.26 16.06 -1.63
N CYS A 69 10.98 15.18 -2.33
CA CYS A 69 11.92 14.23 -1.77
C CYS A 69 13.37 14.58 -2.13
N ARG A 70 14.29 14.35 -1.19
CA ARG A 70 15.74 14.50 -1.39
C ARG A 70 16.36 13.35 -2.18
N VAL A 71 15.76 12.17 -2.09
CA VAL A 71 16.22 10.91 -2.69
C VAL A 71 15.12 10.26 -3.53
N PRO A 72 14.71 10.91 -4.64
CA PRO A 72 13.50 10.53 -5.38
C PRO A 72 13.55 9.14 -6.01
N SER A 73 14.73 8.58 -6.30
CA SER A 73 14.88 7.21 -6.81
C SER A 73 14.67 6.15 -5.72
N GLU A 74 15.10 6.44 -4.49
CA GLU A 74 14.93 5.54 -3.34
C GLU A 74 13.46 5.51 -2.92
N LEU A 75 12.84 6.69 -2.82
CA LEU A 75 11.40 6.83 -2.58
C LEU A 75 10.55 6.07 -3.61
N GLU A 76 10.90 6.18 -4.90
CA GLU A 76 10.21 5.43 -5.95
C GLU A 76 10.35 3.92 -5.76
N GLY A 77 11.56 3.45 -5.43
CA GLY A 77 11.80 2.05 -5.08
C GLY A 77 10.98 1.58 -3.88
N ASP A 78 10.92 2.40 -2.82
CA ASP A 78 10.11 2.13 -1.63
C ASP A 78 8.63 1.98 -2.01
N MET A 79 8.09 2.88 -2.83
CA MET A 79 6.69 2.81 -3.28
C MET A 79 6.40 1.54 -4.10
N TYR A 80 7.29 1.19 -5.04
CA TYR A 80 7.16 -0.06 -5.78
C TYR A 80 7.28 -1.30 -4.90
N SER A 81 8.10 -1.24 -3.84
CA SER A 81 8.22 -2.36 -2.90
C SER A 81 6.92 -2.65 -2.17
N LEU A 82 6.18 -1.61 -1.77
CA LEU A 82 4.86 -1.74 -1.13
C LEU A 82 3.83 -2.37 -2.08
N ILE A 83 3.79 -1.89 -3.33
CA ILE A 83 2.92 -2.43 -4.37
C ILE A 83 3.24 -3.90 -4.63
N ALA A 84 4.52 -4.23 -4.84
CA ALA A 84 4.95 -5.60 -5.11
C ALA A 84 4.60 -6.56 -3.96
N ALA A 85 4.74 -6.11 -2.70
CA ALA A 85 4.34 -6.90 -1.55
C ALA A 85 2.83 -7.21 -1.57
N ASN A 86 2.00 -6.20 -1.85
CA ASN A 86 0.56 -6.37 -1.95
C ASN A 86 0.14 -7.24 -3.14
N GLU A 87 0.76 -7.08 -4.31
CA GLU A 87 0.51 -7.93 -5.49
C GLU A 87 0.83 -9.40 -5.21
N VAL A 88 1.94 -9.68 -4.52
CA VAL A 88 2.30 -11.04 -4.10
C VAL A 88 1.28 -11.59 -3.11
N ALA A 89 0.80 -10.78 -2.17
CA ALA A 89 -0.19 -11.20 -1.19
C ALA A 89 -1.54 -11.56 -1.85
N VAL A 90 -2.01 -10.73 -2.78
CA VAL A 90 -3.23 -11.01 -3.57
C VAL A 90 -3.10 -12.31 -4.36
N ARG A 91 -1.98 -12.50 -5.05
CA ARG A 91 -1.75 -13.73 -5.84
C ARG A 91 -1.73 -14.97 -4.95
N ARG A 92 -1.01 -14.93 -3.84
CA ARG A 92 -0.92 -16.08 -2.91
C ARG A 92 -2.24 -16.39 -2.23
N LEU A 93 -3.07 -15.39 -1.97
CA LEU A 93 -4.40 -15.62 -1.44
C LEU A 93 -5.27 -16.37 -2.45
N ALA A 94 -5.26 -15.95 -3.71
CA ALA A 94 -5.99 -16.63 -4.77
C ALA A 94 -5.52 -18.09 -4.94
N GLU A 95 -4.20 -18.31 -4.99
CA GLU A 95 -3.62 -19.67 -5.03
C GLU A 95 -4.10 -20.53 -3.86
N MET A 96 -4.10 -19.99 -2.63
CA MET A 96 -4.55 -20.71 -1.44
C MET A 96 -6.06 -21.02 -1.48
N MET A 97 -6.89 -20.08 -1.90
CA MET A 97 -8.34 -20.29 -2.03
C MET A 97 -8.66 -21.36 -3.08
N ASP A 98 -7.96 -21.34 -4.21
CA ASP A 98 -8.10 -22.35 -5.27
C ASP A 98 -7.67 -23.74 -4.78
N GLU A 99 -6.54 -23.84 -4.07
CA GLU A 99 -6.02 -25.11 -3.53
C GLU A 99 -6.92 -25.71 -2.45
N THR A 100 -7.55 -24.86 -1.64
CA THR A 100 -8.41 -25.28 -0.51
C THR A 100 -9.88 -25.41 -0.88
N GLY A 101 -10.29 -24.88 -2.03
CA GLY A 101 -11.70 -24.83 -2.44
C GLY A 101 -12.54 -23.85 -1.62
N LEU A 102 -11.93 -22.79 -1.08
CA LEU A 102 -12.63 -21.77 -0.32
C LEU A 102 -13.30 -20.75 -1.25
N GLU A 103 -14.60 -20.53 -1.07
CA GLU A 103 -15.35 -19.49 -1.79
C GLU A 103 -15.24 -18.11 -1.11
N ASP A 104 -15.00 -18.10 0.20
CA ASP A 104 -14.82 -16.91 1.03
C ASP A 104 -13.84 -17.17 2.18
N LEU A 105 -13.56 -16.13 2.95
CA LEU A 105 -12.65 -16.19 4.10
C LEU A 105 -13.37 -15.99 5.43
N ASP A 106 -14.70 -15.89 5.45
CA ASP A 106 -15.44 -15.44 6.64
C ASP A 106 -15.23 -16.41 7.81
N ALA A 107 -15.36 -17.72 7.56
CA ALA A 107 -15.13 -18.73 8.58
C ALA A 107 -13.69 -18.73 9.15
N VAL A 108 -12.70 -18.45 8.29
CA VAL A 108 -11.28 -18.36 8.69
C VAL A 108 -11.04 -17.08 9.49
N ALA A 109 -11.59 -15.95 9.03
CA ALA A 109 -11.50 -14.66 9.68
C ALA A 109 -12.14 -14.71 11.08
N ASP A 110 -13.35 -15.27 11.20
CA ASP A 110 -14.04 -15.47 12.48
C ASP A 110 -13.20 -16.31 13.44
N HIS A 111 -12.58 -17.39 12.96
CA HIS A 111 -11.71 -18.22 13.78
C HIS A 111 -10.48 -17.46 14.30
N ILE A 112 -9.86 -16.62 13.47
CA ILE A 112 -8.67 -15.83 13.85
C ILE A 112 -9.02 -14.68 14.78
N ILE A 113 -10.15 -13.99 14.54
CA ILE A 113 -10.55 -12.78 15.28
C ILE A 113 -11.20 -13.13 16.62
N ALA A 114 -11.96 -14.23 16.70
CA ALA A 114 -12.65 -14.63 17.93
C ALA A 114 -11.75 -15.41 18.91
N ALA A 115 -10.55 -15.81 18.50
CA ALA A 115 -9.54 -16.45 19.35
C ALA A 115 -8.72 -15.43 20.15
#